data_AF-R7Y5Q6-F1
#
_entry.id   AF-R7Y5Q6-F1
#
_cell.length_a   1.000
_cell.length_b   1.000
_cell.length_c   1.000
_cell.angle_alpha   90.00
_cell.angle_beta   90.00
_cell.angle_gamma   90.00
#
_symmetry.space_group_name_H-M   'P 1'
#
loop_
_entity.id
_entity.type
_entity.pdbx_description
1 polymer ?
#
loop_
_entity_poly.entity_id
_entity_poly.type
_entity_poly.pdbx_seq_one_letter_code
_entity_poly.pdbx_strand_id
1 'polypeptide(L)'
;MATRTTVRTEFLADVYTCALEGGIGYWSTCTDYRWSSDPRATVEEISGNPHVITLDTIAQGVNSIVSGAAMIPDGQRRRIAAADRTHDAETIDATDTDAIVQAALFGSLVYG
;
A
#
# COMPACT_ATOMS: atom_id res chain seq x y z
N MET A 1 0.88 -16.96 -1.32
CA MET A 1 1.26 -16.01 -2.39
C MET A 1 0.42 -16.30 -3.62
N ALA A 2 -0.28 -15.30 -4.13
CA ALA A 2 -0.90 -15.39 -5.44
C ALA A 2 0.19 -15.36 -6.53
N THR A 3 0.03 -16.16 -7.59
CA THR A 3 0.91 -16.10 -8.77
C THR A 3 0.63 -14.78 -9.50
N ARG A 4 1.62 -13.88 -9.54
CA ARG A 4 1.56 -12.58 -10.21
C ARG A 4 2.37 -12.59 -11.50
N THR A 5 2.02 -11.73 -12.44
CA THR A 5 2.93 -11.39 -13.55
C THR A 5 4.10 -10.55 -13.04
N THR A 6 5.19 -10.48 -13.80
CA THR A 6 6.35 -9.62 -13.47
C THR A 6 5.93 -8.16 -13.32
N VAL A 7 5.22 -7.61 -14.32
CA VAL A 7 4.78 -6.20 -14.31
C VAL A 7 3.88 -5.91 -13.11
N ARG A 8 2.98 -6.83 -12.74
CA ARG A 8 2.15 -6.66 -11.53
C ARG A 8 2.99 -6.68 -10.26
N THR A 9 4.06 -7.46 -10.23
CA THR A 9 4.97 -7.54 -9.08
C THR A 9 5.77 -6.25 -8.93
N GLU A 10 6.28 -5.70 -10.04
CA GLU A 10 6.99 -4.41 -10.08
C GLU A 10 6.10 -3.26 -9.59
N PHE A 11 4.90 -3.12 -10.16
CA PHE A 11 3.92 -2.12 -9.70
C PHE A 11 3.67 -2.16 -8.19
N LEU A 12 3.44 -3.36 -7.63
CA LEU A 12 3.16 -3.50 -6.20
C LEU A 12 4.41 -3.23 -5.35
N ALA A 13 5.60 -3.55 -5.87
CA ALA A 13 6.86 -3.27 -5.20
C ALA A 13 7.17 -1.77 -5.16
N ASP A 14 6.83 -1.03 -6.22
CA ASP A 14 6.97 0.43 -6.25
C ASP A 14 6.05 1.11 -5.23
N VAL A 15 4.77 0.70 -5.19
CA VAL A 15 3.82 1.19 -4.17
C VAL A 15 4.26 0.81 -2.75
N TYR A 16 4.74 -0.42 -2.55
CA TYR A 16 5.29 -0.88 -1.27
C TYR A 16 6.49 -0.03 -0.83
N THR A 17 7.40 0.26 -1.75
CA THR A 17 8.62 1.05 -1.47
C THR A 17 8.24 2.49 -1.10
N CYS A 18 7.39 3.13 -1.90
CA CYS A 18 6.94 4.50 -1.63
C CYS A 18 6.21 4.62 -0.27
N ALA A 19 5.41 3.60 0.11
CA ALA A 19 4.80 3.57 1.43
C ALA A 19 5.85 3.63 2.55
N LEU A 20 6.89 2.78 2.47
CA LEU A 20 7.93 2.68 3.50
C LEU A 20 8.93 3.83 3.50
N GLU A 21 9.15 4.49 2.36
CA GLU A 21 10.03 5.66 2.27
C GLU A 21 9.44 6.91 2.90
N GLY A 22 8.11 7.00 3.01
CA GLY A 22 7.48 8.16 3.63
C GLY A 22 5.95 8.18 3.65
N GLY A 23 5.27 7.33 2.87
CA GLY A 23 3.80 7.29 2.85
C GLY A 23 3.16 7.07 4.23
N ILE A 24 3.75 6.19 5.05
CA ILE A 24 3.15 5.80 6.35
C ILE A 24 3.98 6.22 7.58
N GLY A 25 5.09 6.93 7.37
CA GLY A 25 6.04 7.26 8.44
C GLY A 25 5.52 8.26 9.49
N TYR A 26 4.37 8.90 9.25
CA TYR A 26 3.78 9.86 10.18
C TYR A 26 2.93 9.22 11.28
N TRP A 27 2.43 7.98 11.06
CA TRP A 27 1.64 7.23 12.05
C TRP A 27 2.25 5.88 12.43
N SER A 28 3.32 5.47 11.74
CA SER A 28 4.02 4.22 12.01
C SER A 28 5.54 4.35 11.93
N THR A 29 6.23 3.39 12.52
CA THR A 29 7.69 3.21 12.41
C THR A 29 8.01 1.83 11.89
N CYS A 30 8.90 1.72 10.89
CA CYS A 30 9.39 0.43 10.40
C CYS A 30 10.40 -0.15 11.40
N THR A 31 10.10 -1.34 11.94
CA THR A 31 10.90 -2.01 12.97
C THR A 31 11.67 -3.23 12.46
N ASP A 32 11.22 -3.83 11.36
CA ASP A 32 11.93 -4.90 10.64
C ASP A 32 11.73 -4.71 9.13
N TYR A 33 12.81 -4.85 8.36
CA TYR A 33 12.77 -4.73 6.90
C TYR A 33 13.57 -5.84 6.23
N ARG A 34 12.91 -6.58 5.35
CA ARG A 34 13.51 -7.63 4.54
C ARG A 34 13.44 -7.27 3.07
N TRP A 35 14.58 -6.88 2.54
CA TRP A 35 14.77 -6.74 1.10
C TRP A 35 15.03 -8.11 0.45
N SER A 36 14.10 -8.56 -0.38
CA SER A 36 14.26 -9.79 -1.18
C SER A 36 13.27 -9.79 -2.35
N SER A 37 13.23 -10.87 -3.14
CA SER A 37 12.20 -11.08 -4.17
C SER A 37 10.78 -11.24 -3.60
N ASP A 38 10.67 -11.44 -2.29
CA ASP A 38 9.43 -11.43 -1.51
C ASP A 38 9.59 -10.40 -0.38
N PRO A 39 9.39 -9.09 -0.67
CA PRO A 39 9.68 -8.04 0.29
C PRO A 39 8.67 -8.03 1.44
N ARG A 40 9.18 -7.75 2.64
CA ARG A 40 8.37 -7.71 3.86
C ARG A 40 8.90 -6.66 4.82
N ALA A 41 7.98 -5.91 5.42
CA ALA A 41 8.28 -5.01 6.52
C ALA A 41 7.37 -5.28 7.70
N THR A 42 7.87 -5.12 8.91
CA THR A 42 7.04 -4.92 10.10
C THR A 42 7.03 -3.43 10.42
N VAL A 43 5.83 -2.87 10.51
CA VAL A 43 5.63 -1.48 10.91
C VAL A 43 4.82 -1.48 12.20
N GLU A 44 5.17 -0.61 13.12
CA GLU A 44 4.48 -0.46 14.40
C GLU A 44 3.77 0.90 14.41
N GLU A 45 2.47 0.89 14.67
CA GLU A 45 1.71 2.12 14.93
C GLU A 45 2.32 2.87 16.13
N ILE A 46 2.11 4.19 16.21
CA ILE A 46 2.45 4.98 17.41
C ILE A 46 1.78 4.42 18.70
N SER A 47 0.64 3.74 18.54
CA SER A 47 -0.08 3.06 19.62
C SER A 47 0.61 1.79 20.16
N GLY A 48 1.64 1.29 19.46
CA GLY A 48 2.36 0.06 19.77
C GLY A 48 1.82 -1.20 19.06
N ASN A 49 0.91 -1.06 18.11
CA ASN A 49 0.36 -2.20 17.37
C ASN A 49 1.21 -2.53 16.13
N PRO A 50 1.80 -3.75 16.04
CA PRO A 50 2.60 -4.13 14.89
C PRO A 50 1.75 -4.71 13.75
N HIS A 51 2.13 -4.38 12.52
CA HIS A 51 1.56 -4.87 11.26
C HIS A 51 2.64 -5.38 10.32
N VAL A 52 2.31 -6.42 9.56
CA VAL A 52 3.21 -6.94 8.52
C VAL A 52 2.73 -6.47 7.16
N ILE A 53 3.59 -5.74 6.45
CA ILE A 53 3.34 -5.25 5.10
C ILE A 53 4.09 -6.14 4.10
N THR A 54 3.35 -6.65 3.12
CA THR A 54 3.85 -7.44 1.99
C THR A 54 3.21 -6.94 0.69
N LEU A 55 3.61 -7.48 -0.45
CA LEU A 55 2.92 -7.22 -1.73
C LEU A 55 1.46 -7.72 -1.73
N ASP A 56 1.12 -8.74 -0.92
CA ASP A 56 -0.27 -9.17 -0.72
C ASP A 56 -1.07 -8.09 0.02
N THR A 57 -0.47 -7.45 1.04
CA THR A 57 -1.07 -6.31 1.77
C THR A 57 -1.36 -5.14 0.82
N ILE A 58 -0.39 -4.76 -0.01
CA ILE A 58 -0.58 -3.67 -0.99
C ILE A 58 -1.67 -4.01 -2.00
N ALA A 59 -1.66 -5.24 -2.55
CA ALA A 59 -2.70 -5.68 -3.48
C ALA A 59 -4.10 -5.66 -2.85
N GLN A 60 -4.22 -6.06 -1.58
CA GLN A 60 -5.47 -5.99 -0.83
C GLN A 60 -5.96 -4.55 -0.70
N GLY A 61 -5.09 -3.61 -0.36
CA GLY A 61 -5.41 -2.19 -0.25
C GLY A 61 -5.90 -1.59 -1.56
N VAL A 62 -5.16 -1.84 -2.65
CA VAL A 62 -5.56 -1.42 -4.01
C VAL A 62 -6.93 -1.99 -4.37
N ASN A 63 -7.15 -3.29 -4.18
CA ASN A 63 -8.43 -3.93 -4.49
C ASN A 63 -9.59 -3.36 -3.64
N SER A 64 -9.35 -3.10 -2.36
CA SER A 64 -10.33 -2.51 -1.45
C SER A 64 -10.79 -1.13 -1.93
N ILE A 65 -9.84 -0.28 -2.34
CA ILE A 65 -10.12 1.06 -2.87
C ILE A 65 -10.82 1.00 -4.25
N VAL A 66 -10.30 0.19 -5.17
CA VAL A 66 -10.81 0.10 -6.55
C VAL A 66 -12.24 -0.45 -6.57
N SER A 67 -12.54 -1.45 -5.74
CA SER A 67 -13.89 -2.02 -5.59
C SER A 67 -14.87 -1.12 -4.83
N GLY A 68 -14.37 -0.08 -4.16
CA GLY A 68 -15.17 0.83 -3.33
C GLY A 68 -15.49 0.29 -1.93
N ALA A 69 -14.79 -0.75 -1.48
CA ALA A 69 -14.90 -1.24 -0.10
C ALA A 69 -14.29 -0.24 0.90
N ALA A 70 -13.14 0.35 0.56
CA ALA A 70 -12.56 1.47 1.28
C ALA A 70 -12.88 2.80 0.59
N MET A 71 -13.50 3.72 1.34
CA MET A 71 -13.92 5.02 0.83
C MET A 71 -12.80 6.06 0.97
N ILE A 72 -12.34 6.59 -0.17
CA ILE A 72 -11.34 7.67 -0.27
C ILE A 72 -11.86 8.75 -1.23
N PRO A 73 -11.25 9.96 -1.29
CA PRO A 73 -11.62 10.97 -2.27
C PRO A 73 -11.62 10.45 -3.72
N ASP A 74 -12.65 10.80 -4.49
CA ASP A 74 -12.86 10.23 -5.83
C ASP A 74 -11.70 10.45 -6.80
N GLY A 75 -11.04 11.61 -6.73
CA GLY A 75 -9.86 11.90 -7.55
C GLY A 75 -8.71 10.94 -7.25
N GLN A 76 -8.51 10.64 -5.96
CA GLN A 76 -7.52 9.70 -5.47
C GLN A 76 -7.83 8.27 -5.93
N ARG A 77 -9.09 7.84 -5.74
CA ARG A 77 -9.57 6.53 -6.20
C ARG A 77 -9.36 6.32 -7.69
N ARG A 78 -9.63 7.34 -8.51
CA ARG A 78 -9.44 7.29 -9.97
C ARG A 78 -7.96 7.15 -10.35
N ARG A 79 -7.04 7.83 -9.67
CA ARG A 79 -5.59 7.65 -9.90
C ARG A 79 -5.15 6.23 -9.56
N ILE A 80 -5.49 5.74 -8.38
CA ILE A 80 -5.16 4.37 -7.94
C ILE A 80 -5.74 3.34 -8.90
N ALA A 81 -7.00 3.50 -9.34
CA ALA A 81 -7.62 2.61 -10.31
C ALA A 81 -7.02 2.69 -11.72
N ALA A 82 -6.42 3.83 -12.10
CA ALA A 82 -5.70 3.96 -13.36
C ALA A 82 -4.36 3.22 -13.30
N ALA A 83 -3.57 3.50 -12.26
CA ALA A 83 -2.30 2.85 -11.97
C ALA A 83 -2.43 1.32 -11.85
N ASP A 84 -3.47 0.84 -11.16
CA ASP A 84 -3.75 -0.59 -11.02
C ASP A 84 -4.00 -1.26 -12.38
N ARG A 85 -4.74 -0.59 -13.28
CA ARG A 85 -5.08 -1.10 -14.61
C ARG A 85 -3.87 -1.16 -15.54
N THR A 86 -2.98 -0.18 -15.45
CA THR A 86 -1.76 -0.10 -16.29
C THR A 86 -0.58 -0.84 -15.67
N HIS A 87 -0.69 -1.23 -14.39
CA HIS A 87 0.42 -1.74 -13.58
C HIS A 87 1.61 -0.78 -13.59
N ASP A 88 1.31 0.51 -13.39
CA ASP A 88 2.30 1.58 -13.43
C ASP A 88 2.09 2.52 -12.24
N ALA A 89 3.12 2.68 -11.41
CA ALA A 89 3.09 3.47 -10.20
C ALA A 89 3.55 4.93 -10.41
N GLU A 90 3.85 5.38 -11.64
CA GLU A 90 4.36 6.74 -11.91
C GLU A 90 3.49 7.86 -11.32
N THR A 91 2.16 7.64 -11.27
CA THR A 91 1.19 8.63 -10.76
C THR A 91 0.80 8.44 -9.29
N ILE A 92 1.36 7.41 -8.63
CA ILE A 92 1.11 7.09 -7.23
C ILE A 92 2.07 7.89 -6.37
N ASP A 93 1.53 8.66 -5.43
CA ASP A 93 2.31 9.44 -4.46
C ASP A 93 2.22 8.86 -3.03
N ALA A 94 2.91 9.52 -2.10
CA ALA A 94 2.91 9.13 -0.69
C ALA A 94 1.49 9.09 -0.08
N THR A 95 0.59 10.00 -0.48
CA THR A 95 -0.80 10.04 0.01
C THR A 95 -1.60 8.85 -0.54
N ASP A 96 -1.36 8.49 -1.79
CA ASP A 96 -1.97 7.31 -2.42
C ASP A 96 -1.51 6.01 -1.74
N THR A 97 -0.21 5.90 -1.45
CA THR A 97 0.33 4.72 -0.75
C THR A 97 -0.13 4.61 0.69
N ASP A 98 -0.27 5.73 1.40
CA ASP A 98 -0.85 5.79 2.74
C ASP A 98 -2.28 5.23 2.75
N ALA A 99 -3.14 5.76 1.87
CA ALA A 99 -4.51 5.30 1.72
C ALA A 99 -4.57 3.81 1.39
N ILE A 100 -3.69 3.31 0.51
CA ILE A 100 -3.61 1.88 0.16
C ILE A 100 -3.26 1.03 1.38
N VAL A 101 -2.24 1.41 2.17
CA VAL A 101 -1.85 0.65 3.36
C VAL A 101 -2.96 0.67 4.41
N GLN A 102 -3.52 1.84 4.70
CA GLN A 102 -4.60 1.96 5.69
C GLN A 102 -5.86 1.19 5.26
N ALA A 103 -6.23 1.24 3.98
CA ALA A 103 -7.34 0.45 3.44
C ALA A 103 -7.09 -1.06 3.57
N ALA A 104 -5.84 -1.51 3.46
CA ALA A 104 -5.48 -2.91 3.64
C ALA A 104 -5.56 -3.36 5.11
N LEU A 105 -5.01 -2.55 6.02
CA LEU A 105 -4.89 -2.91 7.44
C LEU A 105 -6.18 -2.69 8.23
N PHE A 106 -6.87 -1.58 7.96
CA PHE A 106 -7.98 -1.10 8.77
C PHE A 106 -9.32 -1.15 8.04
N GLY A 107 -9.32 -1.36 6.73
CA GLY A 107 -10.53 -1.30 5.91
C GLY A 107 -11.06 0.12 5.64
N SER A 108 -10.45 1.14 6.26
CA SER A 108 -10.77 2.56 6.08
C SER A 108 -9.53 3.42 6.38
N LEU A 109 -9.60 4.72 6.12
CA LEU A 109 -8.60 5.67 6.59
C LEU A 109 -8.86 5.96 8.08
N VAL A 110 -7.84 5.75 8.89
CA VAL A 110 -7.81 5.98 10.34
C VAL A 110 -6.95 7.20 10.66
N TYR A 111 -5.85 7.37 9.94
CA TYR A 111 -4.90 8.48 10.05
C TYR A 111 -5.02 9.38 8.81
N GLY A 112 -4.92 10.70 9.01
CA GLY A 112 -5.05 11.71 7.95
C GLY A 112 -5.20 13.12 8.51
#